data_AF-A0A355TQ85-F1
#
_entry.id   AF-A0A355TQ85-F1
#
_cell.length_a   1.000
_cell.length_b   1.000
_cell.length_c   1.000
_cell.angle_alpha   90.00
_cell.angle_beta   90.00
_cell.angle_gamma   90.00
#
_symmetry.space_group_name_H-M   'P 1'
#
loop_
_entity.id
_entity.type
_entity.pdbx_description
1 polymer ?
#
loop_
_entity_poly.entity_id
_entity_poly.type
_entity_poly.pdbx_seq_one_letter_code
_entity_poly.pdbx_strand_id
1 'polypeptide(L)'
;MVDKLPKLDDSFPKLIPHLRSFVSGLEHCIVNKEPLAQLREELHQCDIVMSAFVLAFKYSVRGYDYNEEELEHIAQVYADLEGVGGVLSSLICDLKGEDVEGAVRDVNALVNQLKETEKSLAKLEELRNSKPKISEFDSIDGVLKAGQAVVEGRRDWDMLENRLDYLRPSFDKLVACKSLPEHIEDYCEALDNLFRVCECQSIEELPAALEALKVTGDVLIEKYKETKAKQEALMAQQVWHCPKCGCEVCEWDKRCPSCGMRLPERIAGEVGVESNCLLPMLPTCVQTILDSISSLREGNDAWSEFATGLHEYGKFVGELKDRYASLPESAFNGAEAEGESLILSREAIEEGLTKLENAYYVCEHMQNGGEISDDELDSTLESMIEGVEQTRQIAG
;
A
#
# COMPACT_ATOMS: atom_id res chain seq x y z
N MET A 1 -3.34 -43.33 3.59
CA MET A 1 -2.74 -42.68 4.77
C MET A 1 -2.86 -41.21 4.49
N VAL A 2 -3.70 -40.49 5.22
CA VAL A 2 -3.82 -39.03 5.04
C VAL A 2 -2.47 -38.44 5.41
N ASP A 3 -1.86 -37.68 4.50
CA ASP A 3 -0.63 -36.95 4.80
C ASP A 3 -0.85 -36.05 6.00
N LYS A 4 0.17 -35.82 6.81
CA LYS A 4 0.03 -34.87 7.92
C LYS A 4 0.03 -33.44 7.35
N LEU A 5 -0.72 -32.55 7.98
CA LEU A 5 -0.65 -31.13 7.67
C LEU A 5 0.78 -30.60 7.91
N PRO A 6 1.22 -29.61 7.13
CA PRO A 6 2.54 -29.01 7.25
C PRO A 6 2.68 -28.28 8.60
N LYS A 7 3.91 -28.29 9.15
CA LYS A 7 4.20 -27.62 10.42
C LYS A 7 4.26 -26.10 10.25
N LEU A 8 3.60 -25.37 11.15
CA LEU A 8 3.57 -23.90 11.17
C LEU A 8 4.78 -23.31 11.93
N ASP A 9 5.99 -23.69 11.55
CA ASP A 9 7.23 -23.16 12.13
C ASP A 9 7.80 -21.99 11.31
N ASP A 10 9.00 -21.52 11.63
CA ASP A 10 9.65 -20.40 10.92
C ASP A 10 10.04 -20.72 9.47
N SER A 11 10.00 -22.00 9.08
CA SER A 11 10.24 -22.46 7.71
C SER A 11 8.98 -22.50 6.84
N PHE A 12 7.83 -22.13 7.41
CA PHE A 12 6.58 -22.04 6.65
C PHE A 12 6.64 -20.84 5.67
N PRO A 13 6.08 -20.98 4.46
CA PRO A 13 6.06 -19.91 3.47
C PRO A 13 5.51 -18.60 4.03
N LYS A 14 6.13 -17.50 3.62
CA LYS A 14 5.79 -16.12 3.97
C LYS A 14 5.11 -15.39 2.82
N LEU A 15 5.22 -15.89 1.60
CA LEU A 15 4.67 -15.28 0.40
C LEU A 15 3.15 -15.06 0.48
N ILE A 16 2.42 -16.01 1.09
CA ILE A 16 0.99 -15.87 1.43
C ILE A 16 0.83 -15.88 2.95
N PRO A 17 0.75 -14.72 3.63
CA PRO A 17 0.60 -14.67 5.08
C PRO A 17 -0.66 -15.39 5.59
N HIS A 18 -1.77 -15.31 4.84
CA HIS A 18 -3.06 -15.91 5.20
C HIS A 18 -3.06 -17.45 5.17
N LEU A 19 -2.11 -18.07 4.45
CA LEU A 19 -2.04 -19.53 4.34
C LEU A 19 -1.81 -20.19 5.71
N ARG A 20 -1.05 -19.54 6.60
CA ARG A 20 -0.83 -20.05 7.96
C ARG A 20 -2.14 -20.13 8.75
N SER A 21 -2.98 -19.10 8.64
CA SER A 21 -4.31 -19.06 9.26
C SER A 21 -5.22 -20.13 8.66
N PHE A 22 -5.22 -20.27 7.33
CA PHE A 22 -5.97 -21.30 6.63
C PHE A 22 -5.59 -22.73 7.09
N VAL A 23 -4.30 -23.06 7.16
CA VAL A 23 -3.83 -24.39 7.61
C VAL A 23 -4.21 -24.64 9.07
N SER A 24 -4.12 -23.63 9.93
CA SER A 24 -4.58 -23.74 11.32
C SER A 24 -6.09 -23.98 11.41
N GLY A 25 -6.88 -23.32 10.56
CA GLY A 25 -8.32 -23.54 10.47
C GLY A 25 -8.66 -24.94 9.95
N LEU A 26 -7.93 -25.42 8.94
CA LEU A 26 -8.09 -26.78 8.41
C LEU A 26 -7.79 -27.85 9.47
N GLU A 27 -6.72 -27.68 10.25
CA GLU A 27 -6.43 -28.58 11.37
C GLU A 27 -7.59 -28.60 12.38
N HIS A 28 -8.14 -27.43 12.72
CA HIS A 28 -9.29 -27.32 13.60
C HIS A 28 -10.52 -28.07 13.06
N CYS A 29 -10.86 -27.86 11.79
CA CYS A 29 -11.99 -28.52 11.12
C CYS A 29 -11.84 -30.05 11.16
N ILE A 30 -10.64 -30.55 10.86
CA ILE A 30 -10.35 -31.99 10.85
C ILE A 30 -10.46 -32.59 12.25
N VAL A 31 -9.89 -31.93 13.26
CA VAL A 31 -9.90 -32.42 14.65
C VAL A 31 -11.31 -32.42 15.22
N ASN A 32 -12.10 -31.38 14.95
CA ASN A 32 -13.45 -31.20 15.49
C ASN A 32 -14.56 -31.77 14.61
N LYS A 33 -14.22 -32.25 13.40
CA LYS A 33 -15.17 -32.73 12.37
C LYS A 33 -16.19 -31.67 11.96
N GLU A 34 -15.72 -30.44 11.82
CA GLU A 34 -16.52 -29.32 11.36
C GLU A 34 -16.50 -29.22 9.82
N PRO A 35 -17.52 -28.60 9.19
CA PRO A 35 -17.55 -28.43 7.74
C PRO A 35 -16.37 -27.60 7.23
N LEU A 36 -15.73 -28.02 6.14
CA LEU A 36 -14.65 -27.29 5.49
C LEU A 36 -15.12 -25.98 4.85
N ALA A 37 -16.43 -25.86 4.56
CA ALA A 37 -17.02 -24.65 4.02
C ALA A 37 -16.73 -23.37 4.82
N GLN A 38 -16.43 -23.47 6.12
CA GLN A 38 -16.10 -22.31 6.95
C GLN A 38 -14.72 -21.70 6.63
N LEU A 39 -13.84 -22.43 5.93
CA LEU A 39 -12.50 -21.98 5.55
C LEU A 39 -12.45 -21.25 4.19
N ARG A 40 -13.61 -21.06 3.56
CA ARG A 40 -13.70 -20.46 2.21
C ARG A 40 -13.19 -19.03 2.20
N GLU A 41 -13.45 -18.27 3.26
CA GLU A 41 -12.99 -16.89 3.37
C GLU A 41 -11.46 -16.85 3.49
N GLU A 42 -10.88 -17.65 4.37
CA GLU A 42 -9.42 -17.71 4.52
C GLU A 42 -8.72 -18.17 3.23
N LEU A 43 -9.33 -19.09 2.47
CA LEU A 43 -8.81 -19.51 1.18
C LEU A 43 -8.93 -18.40 0.12
N HIS A 44 -10.04 -17.65 0.13
CA HIS A 44 -10.24 -16.51 -0.75
C HIS A 44 -9.19 -15.43 -0.51
N GLN A 45 -8.88 -15.13 0.75
CA GLN A 45 -7.80 -14.20 1.11
C GLN A 45 -6.42 -14.68 0.59
N CYS A 46 -6.17 -15.99 0.56
CA CYS A 46 -4.94 -16.53 -0.04
C CYS A 46 -4.89 -16.27 -1.56
N ASP A 47 -6.02 -16.42 -2.25
CA ASP A 47 -6.15 -16.22 -3.69
C ASP A 47 -6.01 -14.74 -4.10
N ILE A 48 -6.61 -13.83 -3.32
CA ILE A 48 -6.46 -12.37 -3.50
C ILE A 48 -4.98 -11.98 -3.38
N VAL A 49 -4.30 -12.40 -2.31
CA VAL A 49 -2.89 -12.06 -2.10
C VAL A 49 -2.01 -12.61 -3.22
N MET A 50 -2.28 -13.83 -3.70
CA MET A 50 -1.53 -14.38 -4.83
C MET A 50 -1.77 -13.62 -6.12
N SER A 51 -3.01 -13.24 -6.41
CA SER A 51 -3.35 -12.46 -7.60
C SER A 51 -2.68 -11.08 -7.58
N ALA A 52 -2.73 -10.39 -6.44
CA ALA A 52 -2.03 -9.13 -6.23
C ALA A 52 -0.51 -9.29 -6.38
N PHE A 53 0.06 -10.37 -5.84
CA PHE A 53 1.48 -10.67 -5.97
C PHE A 53 1.89 -10.92 -7.43
N VAL A 54 1.14 -11.72 -8.18
CA VAL A 54 1.41 -12.00 -9.60
C VAL A 54 1.37 -10.71 -10.41
N LEU A 55 0.40 -9.84 -10.15
CA LEU A 55 0.27 -8.56 -10.82
C LEU A 55 1.48 -7.66 -10.50
N ALA A 56 1.82 -7.50 -9.22
CA ALA A 56 2.97 -6.74 -8.77
C ALA A 56 4.28 -7.28 -9.37
N PHE A 57 4.46 -8.60 -9.39
CA PHE A 57 5.61 -9.24 -9.99
C PHE A 57 5.70 -8.95 -11.49
N LYS A 58 4.58 -9.07 -12.23
CA LYS A 58 4.50 -8.77 -13.67
C LYS A 58 4.88 -7.32 -14.00
N TYR A 59 4.44 -6.37 -13.19
CA TYR A 59 4.87 -4.97 -13.34
C TYR A 59 6.34 -4.79 -12.99
N SER A 60 6.80 -5.43 -11.92
CA SER A 60 8.19 -5.31 -11.50
C SER A 60 9.16 -5.78 -12.58
N VAL A 61 8.87 -6.86 -13.31
CA VAL A 61 9.76 -7.38 -14.37
C VAL A 61 9.73 -6.59 -15.68
N ARG A 62 8.80 -5.65 -15.87
CA ARG A 62 8.77 -4.83 -17.09
C ARG A 62 9.79 -3.68 -17.07
N GLY A 63 10.22 -3.27 -15.88
CA GLY A 63 11.12 -2.12 -15.69
C GLY A 63 12.61 -2.45 -15.58
N TYR A 64 13.04 -3.68 -15.83
CA TYR A 64 14.44 -4.09 -15.63
C TYR A 64 15.08 -4.64 -16.90
N ASP A 65 16.36 -4.33 -17.03
CA ASP A 65 17.20 -4.76 -18.13
C ASP A 65 17.84 -6.11 -17.76
N TYR A 66 17.12 -7.18 -18.11
CA TYR A 66 17.51 -8.56 -17.83
C TYR A 66 18.37 -9.17 -18.94
N ASN A 67 19.35 -9.98 -18.54
CA ASN A 67 20.10 -10.87 -19.43
C ASN A 67 19.35 -12.21 -19.64
N GLU A 68 19.89 -13.10 -20.47
CA GLU A 68 19.23 -14.39 -20.78
C GLU A 68 19.03 -15.27 -19.53
N GLU A 69 20.02 -15.36 -18.64
CA GLU A 69 19.93 -16.14 -17.39
C GLU A 69 18.83 -15.60 -16.47
N GLU A 70 18.71 -14.28 -16.33
CA GLU A 70 17.66 -13.64 -15.54
C GLU A 70 16.27 -13.85 -16.16
N LEU A 71 16.15 -13.83 -17.49
CA LEU A 71 14.91 -14.11 -18.19
C LEU A 71 14.47 -15.57 -18.02
N GLU A 72 15.40 -16.52 -18.03
CA GLU A 72 15.12 -17.93 -17.71
C GLU A 72 14.61 -18.08 -16.27
N HIS A 73 15.23 -17.39 -15.31
CA HIS A 73 14.76 -17.40 -13.92
C HIS A 73 13.40 -16.72 -13.74
N ILE A 74 13.12 -15.63 -14.44
CA ILE A 74 11.80 -14.99 -14.44
C ILE A 74 10.75 -15.94 -15.01
N ALA A 75 11.05 -16.63 -16.11
CA ALA A 75 10.17 -17.64 -16.68
C ALA A 75 9.90 -18.78 -15.68
N GLN A 76 10.91 -19.22 -14.92
CA GLN A 76 10.74 -20.19 -13.85
C GLN A 76 9.81 -19.66 -12.74
N VAL A 77 9.98 -18.40 -12.30
CA VAL A 77 9.07 -17.79 -11.31
C VAL A 77 7.63 -17.75 -11.83
N TYR A 78 7.41 -17.42 -13.11
CA TYR A 78 6.07 -17.46 -13.69
C TYR A 78 5.47 -18.87 -13.69
N ALA A 79 6.24 -19.87 -14.07
CA ALA A 79 5.80 -21.27 -14.01
C ALA A 79 5.50 -21.69 -12.56
N ASP A 80 6.30 -21.25 -11.60
CA ASP A 80 6.09 -21.55 -10.18
C ASP A 80 4.78 -20.92 -9.68
N LEU A 81 4.50 -19.67 -10.06
CA LEU A 81 3.27 -18.93 -9.72
C LEU A 81 2.02 -19.54 -10.37
N GLU A 82 2.11 -19.98 -11.63
CA GLU A 82 1.03 -20.71 -12.30
C GLU A 82 0.72 -22.03 -11.57
N GLY A 83 1.77 -22.73 -11.12
CA GLY A 83 1.65 -23.90 -10.27
C GLY A 83 0.89 -23.61 -8.96
N VAL A 84 1.18 -22.48 -8.30
CA VAL A 84 0.44 -22.05 -7.10
C VAL A 84 -1.05 -21.85 -7.40
N GLY A 85 -1.37 -21.12 -8.47
CA GLY A 85 -2.76 -20.87 -8.88
C GLY A 85 -3.54 -22.15 -9.22
N GLY A 86 -2.88 -23.12 -9.86
CA GLY A 86 -3.46 -24.44 -10.13
C GLY A 86 -3.79 -25.21 -8.85
N VAL A 87 -2.91 -25.20 -7.86
CA VAL A 87 -3.14 -25.87 -6.57
C VAL A 87 -4.24 -25.17 -5.76
N LEU A 88 -4.27 -23.84 -5.74
CA LEU A 88 -5.36 -23.08 -5.10
C LEU A 88 -6.72 -23.41 -5.72
N SER A 89 -6.80 -23.49 -7.05
CA SER A 89 -8.03 -23.86 -7.77
C SER A 89 -8.52 -25.27 -7.40
N SER A 90 -7.59 -26.22 -7.27
CA SER A 90 -7.89 -27.58 -6.83
C SER A 90 -8.39 -27.61 -5.38
N LEU A 91 -7.72 -26.88 -4.48
CA LEU A 91 -8.09 -26.77 -3.08
C LEU A 91 -9.50 -26.15 -2.90
N ILE A 92 -9.87 -25.16 -3.73
CA ILE A 92 -11.23 -24.60 -3.75
C ILE A 92 -12.27 -25.68 -4.09
N CYS A 93 -11.96 -26.58 -5.03
CA CYS A 93 -12.84 -27.68 -5.40
C CYS A 93 -12.99 -28.70 -4.26
N ASP A 94 -11.89 -29.04 -3.59
CA ASP A 94 -11.88 -29.97 -2.47
C ASP A 94 -12.68 -29.42 -1.28
N LEU A 95 -12.58 -28.11 -1.00
CA LEU A 95 -13.42 -27.45 0.02
C LEU A 95 -14.90 -27.44 -0.34
N LYS A 96 -15.24 -27.27 -1.63
CA LYS A 96 -16.63 -27.36 -2.09
C LYS A 96 -17.18 -28.78 -1.99
N GLY A 97 -16.33 -29.78 -2.20
CA GLY A 97 -16.65 -31.20 -2.13
C GLY A 97 -16.63 -31.78 -0.71
N GLU A 98 -16.22 -31.00 0.29
CA GLU A 98 -15.94 -31.49 1.66
C GLU A 98 -14.92 -32.66 1.66
N ASP A 99 -13.99 -32.66 0.71
CA ASP A 99 -12.95 -33.68 0.57
C ASP A 99 -11.74 -33.33 1.46
N VAL A 100 -11.72 -33.90 2.66
CA VAL A 100 -10.62 -33.72 3.62
C VAL A 100 -9.30 -34.28 3.10
N GLU A 101 -9.31 -35.43 2.42
CA GLU A 101 -8.06 -36.04 1.93
C GLU A 101 -7.47 -35.22 0.78
N GLY A 102 -8.32 -34.74 -0.12
CA GLY A 102 -7.96 -33.79 -1.17
C GLY A 102 -7.39 -32.50 -0.59
N ALA A 103 -8.11 -31.85 0.33
CA ALA A 103 -7.69 -30.58 0.92
C ALA A 103 -6.32 -30.68 1.62
N VAL A 104 -6.06 -31.78 2.34
CA VAL A 104 -4.77 -32.00 3.01
C VAL A 104 -3.64 -32.23 2.00
N ARG A 105 -3.90 -32.97 0.92
CA ARG A 105 -2.92 -33.17 -0.16
C ARG A 105 -2.58 -31.84 -0.83
N ASP A 106 -3.60 -31.06 -1.16
CA ASP A 106 -3.45 -29.80 -1.89
C ASP A 106 -2.77 -28.72 -1.06
N VAL A 107 -3.04 -28.66 0.25
CA VAL A 107 -2.28 -27.79 1.19
C VAL A 107 -0.79 -28.15 1.22
N ASN A 108 -0.46 -29.45 1.26
CA ASN A 108 0.94 -29.88 1.23
C ASN A 108 1.61 -29.53 -0.10
N ALA A 109 0.90 -29.71 -1.21
CA ALA A 109 1.38 -29.29 -2.53
C ALA A 109 1.60 -27.77 -2.59
N LEU A 110 0.66 -26.98 -2.08
CA LEU A 110 0.72 -25.52 -2.06
C LEU A 110 1.91 -25.02 -1.25
N VAL A 111 2.12 -25.57 -0.05
CA VAL A 111 3.26 -25.19 0.80
C VAL A 111 4.59 -25.51 0.11
N ASN A 112 4.70 -26.67 -0.54
CA ASN A 112 5.92 -27.01 -1.28
C ASN A 112 6.14 -26.08 -2.48
N GLN A 113 5.09 -25.79 -3.24
CA GLN A 113 5.14 -24.91 -4.40
C GLN A 113 5.56 -23.49 -4.01
N LEU A 114 5.03 -22.96 -2.90
CA LEU A 114 5.40 -21.65 -2.38
C LEU A 114 6.86 -21.62 -1.90
N LYS A 115 7.36 -22.71 -1.30
CA LYS A 115 8.80 -22.80 -0.93
C LYS A 115 9.71 -22.75 -2.15
N GLU A 116 9.35 -23.42 -3.24
CA GLU A 116 10.13 -23.33 -4.49
C GLU A 116 10.02 -21.94 -5.10
N THR A 117 8.81 -21.34 -5.12
CA THR A 117 8.60 -19.96 -5.58
C THR A 117 9.48 -18.97 -4.81
N GLU A 118 9.52 -19.06 -3.47
CA GLU A 118 10.37 -18.21 -2.63
C GLU A 118 11.86 -18.39 -2.91
N LYS A 119 12.33 -19.61 -3.22
CA LYS A 119 13.72 -19.84 -3.64
C LYS A 119 14.01 -19.20 -5.00
N SER A 120 13.10 -19.35 -5.96
CA SER A 120 13.21 -18.74 -7.29
C SER A 120 13.27 -17.21 -7.19
N LEU A 121 12.42 -16.61 -6.34
CA LEU A 121 12.43 -15.17 -6.04
C LEU A 121 13.74 -14.72 -5.37
N ALA A 122 14.22 -15.46 -4.37
CA ALA A 122 15.49 -15.15 -3.70
C ALA A 122 16.68 -15.22 -4.67
N LYS A 123 16.66 -16.17 -5.62
CA LYS A 123 17.70 -16.28 -6.65
C LYS A 123 17.66 -15.10 -7.62
N LEU A 124 16.46 -14.69 -8.05
CA LEU A 124 16.28 -13.53 -8.90
C LEU A 124 16.75 -12.24 -8.20
N GLU A 125 16.48 -12.12 -6.90
CA GLU A 125 16.97 -11.01 -6.09
C GLU A 125 18.50 -11.01 -5.95
N GLU A 126 19.14 -12.17 -5.74
CA GLU A 126 20.60 -12.32 -5.73
C GLU A 126 21.22 -11.85 -7.06
N LEU A 127 20.67 -12.29 -8.19
CA LEU A 127 21.11 -11.89 -9.52
C LEU A 127 20.97 -10.37 -9.72
N ARG A 128 19.82 -9.80 -9.32
CA ARG A 128 19.58 -8.36 -9.37
C ARG A 128 20.60 -7.58 -8.53
N ASN A 129 20.89 -8.07 -7.32
CA ASN A 129 21.80 -7.43 -6.37
C ASN A 129 23.28 -7.60 -6.76
N SER A 130 23.61 -8.56 -7.63
CA SER A 130 24.97 -8.74 -8.15
C SER A 130 25.38 -7.65 -9.16
N LYS A 131 24.40 -6.94 -9.75
CA LYS A 131 24.67 -5.86 -10.71
C LYS A 131 25.25 -4.63 -9.99
N PRO A 132 26.22 -3.93 -10.60
CA PRO A 132 26.74 -2.67 -10.06
C PRO A 132 25.60 -1.70 -9.74
N LYS A 133 25.63 -1.11 -8.55
CA LYS A 133 24.73 -0.03 -8.17
C LYS A 133 25.26 1.28 -8.76
N ILE A 134 24.38 2.04 -9.42
CA ILE A 134 24.62 3.39 -9.92
C ILE A 134 24.26 4.41 -8.82
N SER A 135 23.21 4.13 -8.05
CA SER A 135 22.82 4.85 -6.83
C SER A 135 22.69 3.87 -5.67
N GLU A 136 22.92 4.36 -4.45
CA GLU A 136 22.70 3.56 -3.24
C GLU A 136 21.21 3.28 -2.97
N PHE A 137 20.31 4.00 -3.67
CA PHE A 137 18.87 3.93 -3.51
C PHE A 137 18.20 3.13 -4.62
N ASP A 138 17.57 2.00 -4.29
CA ASP A 138 17.03 1.04 -5.27
C ASP A 138 15.94 1.63 -6.20
N SER A 139 15.20 2.64 -5.72
CA SER A 139 14.19 3.35 -6.50
C SER A 139 14.84 4.15 -7.64
N ILE A 140 15.82 5.00 -7.30
CA ILE A 140 16.62 5.82 -8.23
C ILE A 140 17.49 4.94 -9.13
N ASP A 141 18.19 3.97 -8.55
CA ASP A 141 19.10 3.05 -9.24
C ASP A 141 18.42 2.35 -10.41
N GLY A 142 17.15 1.91 -10.24
CA GLY A 142 16.41 1.28 -11.33
C GLY A 142 16.04 2.24 -12.48
N VAL A 143 15.75 3.52 -12.20
CA VAL A 143 15.54 4.53 -13.25
C VAL A 143 16.84 4.80 -14.00
N LEU A 144 17.96 4.94 -13.27
CA LEU A 144 19.27 5.17 -13.88
C LEU A 144 19.70 4.00 -14.78
N LYS A 145 19.50 2.76 -14.33
CA LYS A 145 19.78 1.56 -15.12
C LYS A 145 18.92 1.48 -16.37
N ALA A 146 17.62 1.80 -16.26
CA ALA A 146 16.72 1.84 -17.40
C ALA A 146 17.14 2.91 -18.42
N GLY A 147 17.41 4.13 -17.96
CA GLY A 147 17.87 5.22 -18.81
C GLY A 147 19.20 4.91 -19.49
N GLN A 148 20.15 4.29 -18.78
CA GLN A 148 21.42 3.86 -19.38
C GLN A 148 21.20 2.78 -20.46
N ALA A 149 20.27 1.84 -20.26
CA ALA A 149 19.94 0.84 -21.28
C ALA A 149 19.33 1.46 -22.55
N VAL A 150 18.55 2.54 -22.40
CA VAL A 150 18.02 3.35 -23.53
C VAL A 150 19.16 4.08 -24.25
N VAL A 151 20.05 4.76 -23.52
CA VAL A 151 21.22 5.45 -24.10
C VAL A 151 22.12 4.48 -24.88
N GLU A 152 22.30 3.27 -24.38
CA GLU A 152 23.11 2.21 -25.01
C GLU A 152 22.38 1.51 -26.17
N GLY A 153 21.12 1.86 -26.45
CA GLY A 153 20.30 1.28 -27.52
C GLY A 153 19.94 -0.20 -27.27
N ARG A 154 20.01 -0.65 -26.01
CA ARG A 154 19.71 -2.03 -25.63
C ARG A 154 18.23 -2.24 -25.32
N ARG A 155 17.48 -1.18 -25.04
CA ARG A 155 16.06 -1.17 -24.67
C ARG A 155 15.38 0.09 -25.19
N ASP A 156 14.06 0.02 -25.32
CA ASP A 156 13.19 1.13 -25.74
C ASP A 156 12.76 2.00 -24.55
N TRP A 157 12.19 3.18 -24.86
CA TRP A 157 11.74 4.18 -23.89
C TRP A 157 10.69 3.66 -22.92
N ASP A 158 9.83 2.73 -23.35
CA ASP A 158 8.81 2.08 -22.51
C ASP A 158 9.39 1.55 -21.19
N MET A 159 10.62 1.02 -21.21
CA MET A 159 11.26 0.49 -20.00
C MET A 159 11.55 1.61 -18.98
N LEU A 160 12.01 2.77 -19.45
CA LEU A 160 12.29 3.92 -18.61
C LEU A 160 10.99 4.53 -18.07
N GLU A 161 9.96 4.66 -18.92
CA GLU A 161 8.63 5.14 -18.51
C GLU A 161 8.03 4.27 -17.40
N ASN A 162 8.04 2.94 -17.58
CA ASN A 162 7.58 2.01 -16.53
C ASN A 162 8.33 2.17 -15.20
N ARG A 163 9.62 2.53 -15.24
CA ARG A 163 10.42 2.78 -14.03
C ARG A 163 10.09 4.11 -13.37
N LEU A 164 9.74 5.13 -14.15
CA LEU A 164 9.26 6.40 -13.62
C LEU A 164 7.88 6.26 -12.97
N ASP A 165 6.97 5.49 -13.57
CA ASP A 165 5.68 5.16 -12.94
C ASP A 165 5.87 4.45 -11.60
N TYR A 166 6.84 3.54 -11.50
CA TYR A 166 7.15 2.84 -10.25
C TYR A 166 7.71 3.77 -9.16
N LEU A 167 8.24 4.94 -9.50
CA LEU A 167 8.67 5.94 -8.51
C LEU A 167 7.50 6.64 -7.83
N ARG A 168 6.35 6.75 -8.50
CA ARG A 168 5.21 7.56 -8.06
C ARG A 168 4.77 7.26 -6.62
N PRO A 169 4.53 6.01 -6.18
CA PRO A 169 4.12 5.74 -4.80
C PRO A 169 5.19 6.10 -3.76
N SER A 170 6.47 6.07 -4.13
CA SER A 170 7.56 6.46 -3.24
C SER A 170 7.68 7.99 -3.14
N PHE A 171 7.42 8.68 -4.24
CA PHE A 171 7.36 10.14 -4.29
C PHE A 171 6.16 10.68 -3.50
N ASP A 172 4.97 10.11 -3.69
CA ASP A 172 3.75 10.51 -2.97
C ASP A 172 3.96 10.42 -1.45
N LYS A 173 4.63 9.36 -0.98
CA LYS A 173 5.01 9.22 0.45
C LYS A 173 5.98 10.29 0.93
N LEU A 174 6.89 10.72 0.08
CA LEU A 174 7.89 11.75 0.40
C LEU A 174 7.24 13.13 0.49
N VAL A 175 6.30 13.44 -0.41
CA VAL A 175 5.54 14.69 -0.41
C VAL A 175 4.48 14.72 0.70
N ALA A 176 3.93 13.57 1.10
CA ALA A 176 2.97 13.45 2.20
C ALA A 176 3.58 13.67 3.60
N CYS A 177 4.90 13.89 3.70
CA CYS A 177 5.56 14.17 4.97
C CYS A 177 5.16 15.56 5.52
N LYS A 178 4.92 15.66 6.85
CA LYS A 178 4.55 16.91 7.54
C LYS A 178 5.54 18.06 7.33
N SER A 179 6.79 17.73 7.03
CA SER A 179 7.82 18.67 6.61
C SER A 179 8.48 18.12 5.36
N LEU A 180 8.45 18.90 4.28
CA LEU A 180 9.14 18.52 3.05
C LEU A 180 10.65 18.44 3.30
N PRO A 181 11.34 17.41 2.78
CA PRO A 181 12.78 17.32 2.93
C PRO A 181 13.50 18.49 2.23
N GLU A 182 14.64 18.90 2.78
CA GLU A 182 15.53 19.85 2.11
C GLU A 182 15.92 19.31 0.72
N HIS A 183 16.02 20.19 -0.28
CA HIS A 183 16.34 19.86 -1.69
C HIS A 183 15.25 19.11 -2.47
N ILE A 184 14.01 19.05 -1.96
CA ILE A 184 12.90 18.44 -2.72
C ILE A 184 12.64 19.18 -4.04
N GLU A 185 12.77 20.52 -4.06
CA GLU A 185 12.55 21.34 -5.26
C GLU A 185 13.56 21.00 -6.36
N ASP A 186 14.85 20.89 -6.01
CA ASP A 186 15.92 20.49 -6.93
C ASP A 186 15.65 19.10 -7.53
N TYR A 187 15.14 18.17 -6.71
CA TYR A 187 14.76 16.83 -7.15
C TYR A 187 13.51 16.82 -8.04
N CYS A 188 12.51 17.65 -7.75
CA CYS A 188 11.34 17.81 -8.60
C CYS A 188 11.71 18.40 -9.96
N GLU A 189 12.57 19.42 -10.01
CA GLU A 189 13.04 20.01 -11.28
C GLU A 189 13.82 18.98 -12.11
N ALA A 190 14.64 18.15 -11.46
CA ALA A 190 15.36 17.06 -12.14
C ALA A 190 14.40 15.99 -12.70
N LEU A 191 13.35 15.64 -11.95
CA LEU A 191 12.29 14.72 -12.40
C LEU A 191 11.49 15.32 -13.58
N ASP A 192 11.04 16.57 -13.48
CA ASP A 192 10.29 17.25 -14.55
C ASP A 192 11.11 17.32 -15.84
N ASN A 193 12.40 17.63 -15.72
CA ASN A 193 13.29 17.61 -16.87
C ASN A 193 13.45 16.20 -17.46
N LEU A 194 13.52 15.15 -16.63
CA LEU A 194 13.59 13.78 -17.10
C LEU A 194 12.29 13.34 -17.80
N PHE A 195 11.12 13.70 -17.25
CA PHE A 195 9.83 13.45 -17.90
C PHE A 195 9.75 14.12 -19.27
N ARG A 196 10.11 15.41 -19.36
CA ARG A 196 10.18 16.14 -20.64
C ARG A 196 11.10 15.43 -21.64
N VAL A 197 12.26 14.96 -21.22
CA VAL A 197 13.20 14.23 -22.09
C VAL A 197 12.62 12.90 -22.57
N CYS A 198 11.87 12.18 -21.71
CA CYS A 198 11.17 10.96 -22.08
C CYS A 198 10.06 11.24 -23.10
N GLU A 199 9.22 12.26 -22.87
CA GLU A 199 8.16 12.67 -23.81
C GLU A 199 8.72 13.06 -25.19
N CYS A 200 9.85 13.76 -25.21
CA CYS A 200 10.54 14.12 -26.45
C CYS A 200 11.41 12.99 -27.03
N GLN A 201 11.56 11.87 -26.33
CA GLN A 201 12.46 10.75 -26.67
C GLN A 201 13.86 11.23 -27.09
N SER A 202 14.41 12.21 -26.38
CA SER A 202 15.69 12.84 -26.73
C SER A 202 16.89 12.07 -26.16
N ILE A 203 17.50 11.23 -26.99
CA ILE A 203 18.70 10.44 -26.62
C ILE A 203 19.88 11.35 -26.25
N GLU A 204 19.99 12.53 -26.88
CA GLU A 204 21.09 13.47 -26.63
C GLU A 204 21.01 14.13 -25.25
N GLU A 205 19.79 14.42 -24.77
CA GLU A 205 19.55 15.08 -23.48
C GLU A 205 19.45 14.09 -22.30
N LEU A 206 19.12 12.83 -22.59
CA LEU A 206 18.90 11.79 -21.58
C LEU A 206 20.07 11.59 -20.61
N PRO A 207 21.35 11.52 -21.03
CA PRO A 207 22.47 11.36 -20.09
C PRO A 207 22.55 12.49 -19.06
N ALA A 208 22.30 13.74 -19.47
CA ALA A 208 22.35 14.88 -18.57
C ALA A 208 21.17 14.88 -17.58
N ALA A 209 19.98 14.50 -18.03
CA ALA A 209 18.80 14.38 -17.18
C ALA A 209 18.95 13.27 -16.13
N LEU A 210 19.51 12.11 -16.51
CA LEU A 210 19.78 11.01 -15.58
C LEU A 210 20.80 11.39 -14.51
N GLU A 211 21.86 12.11 -14.89
CA GLU A 211 22.86 12.58 -13.91
C GLU A 211 22.26 13.61 -12.94
N ALA A 212 21.42 14.52 -13.43
CA ALA A 212 20.71 15.48 -12.57
C ALA A 212 19.79 14.77 -11.56
N LEU A 213 19.03 13.76 -12.01
CA LEU A 213 18.17 12.95 -11.13
C LEU A 213 19.00 12.24 -10.05
N LYS A 214 20.13 11.64 -10.44
CA LYS A 214 21.02 10.94 -9.52
C LYS A 214 21.53 11.89 -8.43
N VAL A 215 22.12 13.01 -8.83
CA VAL A 215 22.76 13.96 -7.91
C VAL A 215 21.74 14.53 -6.92
N THR A 216 20.58 14.98 -7.43
CA THR A 216 19.54 15.58 -6.59
C THR A 216 18.85 14.55 -5.70
N GLY A 217 18.56 13.36 -6.23
CA GLY A 217 17.92 12.28 -5.49
C GLY A 217 18.81 11.70 -4.38
N ASP A 218 20.10 11.48 -4.65
CA ASP A 218 21.04 10.99 -3.63
C ASP A 218 21.17 12.01 -2.47
N VAL A 219 21.25 13.31 -2.78
CA VAL A 219 21.29 14.39 -1.78
C VAL A 219 20.00 14.44 -0.96
N LEU A 220 18.84 14.39 -1.61
CA LEU A 220 17.53 14.43 -0.97
C LEU A 220 17.39 13.29 0.05
N ILE A 221 17.71 12.06 -0.34
CA ILE A 221 17.49 10.90 0.51
C ILE A 221 18.49 10.86 1.66
N GLU A 222 19.76 11.23 1.46
CA GLU A 222 20.72 11.35 2.56
C GLU A 222 20.29 12.42 3.57
N LYS A 223 19.82 13.58 3.11
CA LYS A 223 19.29 14.63 3.99
C LYS A 223 18.05 14.19 4.74
N TYR A 224 17.17 13.46 4.08
CA TYR A 224 16.00 12.86 4.71
C TYR A 224 16.40 11.87 5.82
N LYS A 225 17.36 10.96 5.56
CA LYS A 225 17.90 10.05 6.58
C LYS A 225 18.53 10.78 7.75
N GLU A 226 19.35 11.80 7.50
CA GLU A 226 19.96 12.63 8.55
C GLU A 226 18.88 13.27 9.43
N THR A 227 17.83 13.81 8.82
CA THR A 227 16.73 14.48 9.52
C THR A 227 15.91 13.49 10.33
N LYS A 228 15.58 12.33 9.75
CA LYS A 228 14.89 11.24 10.43
C LYS A 228 15.69 10.72 11.62
N ALA A 229 17.00 10.48 11.45
CA ALA A 229 17.87 10.04 12.53
C ALA A 229 17.99 11.08 13.66
N LYS A 230 18.03 12.38 13.33
CA LYS A 230 17.99 13.46 14.33
C LYS A 230 16.66 13.46 15.11
N GLN A 231 15.53 13.30 14.41
CA GLN A 231 14.21 13.21 15.04
C GLN A 231 14.09 11.98 15.95
N GLU A 232 14.53 10.81 15.50
CA GLU A 232 14.56 9.58 16.30
C GLU A 232 15.47 9.73 17.54
N ALA A 233 16.64 10.36 17.38
CA ALA A 233 17.54 10.65 18.50
C ALA A 233 16.94 11.66 19.51
N LEU A 234 16.21 12.67 19.04
CA LEU A 234 15.48 13.62 19.88
C LEU A 234 14.33 12.95 20.63
N MET A 235 13.58 12.05 19.99
CA MET A 235 12.52 11.27 20.62
C MET A 235 13.09 10.31 21.68
N ALA A 236 14.25 9.69 21.42
CA ALA A 236 14.94 8.83 22.38
C ALA A 236 15.50 9.60 23.61
N GLN A 237 15.63 10.92 23.54
CA GLN A 237 16.09 11.79 24.64
C GLN A 237 14.95 12.33 25.52
N GLN A 238 13.69 11.95 25.31
CA GLN A 238 12.60 12.34 26.22
C GLN A 238 12.78 11.67 27.59
N VAL A 239 13.37 12.41 28.53
CA VAL A 239 13.50 12.02 29.94
C VAL A 239 12.20 12.39 30.68
N TRP A 240 11.48 11.37 31.13
CA TRP A 240 10.24 11.56 31.88
C TRP A 240 10.55 11.84 33.34
N HIS A 241 9.87 12.82 33.93
CA HIS A 241 10.06 13.19 35.32
C HIS A 241 8.77 12.95 36.10
N CYS A 242 8.88 12.41 37.31
CA CYS A 242 7.73 12.24 38.18
C CYS A 242 7.12 13.61 38.53
N PRO A 243 5.82 13.84 38.28
CA PRO A 243 5.19 15.15 38.50
C PRO A 243 5.15 15.59 39.98
N LYS A 244 5.38 14.66 40.92
CA LYS A 244 5.36 14.95 42.36
C LYS A 244 6.74 15.27 42.94
N CYS A 245 7.79 14.57 42.51
CA CYS A 245 9.12 14.72 43.11
C CYS A 245 10.22 15.09 42.11
N GLY A 246 9.92 15.17 40.81
CA GLY A 246 10.86 15.52 39.77
C GLY A 246 11.96 14.48 39.51
N CYS A 247 11.84 13.26 40.06
CA CYS A 247 12.81 12.20 39.80
C CYS A 247 12.58 11.62 38.40
N GLU A 248 13.66 11.33 37.67
CA GLU A 248 13.59 10.67 36.36
C GLU A 248 12.91 9.30 36.48
N VAL A 249 12.04 8.98 35.53
CA VAL A 249 11.28 7.73 35.46
C VAL A 249 11.38 7.16 34.06
N CYS A 250 11.38 5.83 33.95
CA CYS A 250 11.39 5.15 32.66
C CYS A 250 9.98 5.12 32.05
N GLU A 251 9.92 4.97 30.72
CA GLU A 251 8.68 4.94 29.93
C GLU A 251 7.62 3.92 30.42
N TRP A 252 8.07 2.87 31.12
CA TRP A 252 7.25 1.73 31.56
C TRP A 252 7.03 1.67 33.09
N ASP A 253 7.49 2.68 33.83
CA ASP A 253 7.33 2.69 35.28
C ASP A 253 5.87 2.99 35.68
N LYS A 254 5.21 2.02 36.31
CA LYS A 254 3.84 2.19 36.84
C LYS A 254 3.80 3.04 38.11
N ARG A 255 4.95 3.19 38.78
CA ARG A 255 5.14 3.98 40.00
C ARG A 255 6.50 4.62 39.99
N CYS A 256 6.59 5.85 40.49
CA CYS A 256 7.88 6.50 40.69
C CYS A 256 8.73 5.72 41.71
N PRO A 257 9.98 5.35 41.37
CA PRO A 257 10.86 4.57 42.26
C PRO A 257 11.30 5.35 43.50
N SER A 258 11.27 6.69 43.44
CA SER A 258 11.71 7.55 44.55
C SER A 258 10.58 7.87 45.54
N CYS A 259 9.38 8.23 45.06
CA CYS A 259 8.30 8.70 45.93
C CYS A 259 7.07 7.77 45.99
N GLY A 260 7.09 6.66 45.25
CA GLY A 260 6.02 5.66 45.24
C GLY A 260 4.68 6.12 44.66
N MET A 261 4.60 7.35 44.14
CA MET A 261 3.42 7.88 43.47
C MET A 261 3.09 6.99 42.27
N ARG A 262 1.83 6.59 42.14
CA ARG A 262 1.32 5.94 40.94
C ARG A 262 1.39 6.96 39.79
N LEU A 263 2.16 6.62 38.77
CA LEU A 263 2.24 7.43 37.56
C LEU A 263 0.96 7.16 36.75
N PRO A 264 0.41 8.16 36.03
CA PRO A 264 -0.80 7.95 35.24
C PRO A 264 -0.62 6.76 34.29
N GLU A 265 -1.58 5.82 34.26
CA GLU A 265 -1.75 4.95 33.08
C GLU A 265 -2.12 5.91 31.95
N ARG A 266 -1.29 5.95 30.89
CA ARG A 266 -1.30 7.04 29.91
C ARG A 266 -2.72 7.49 29.54
N ILE A 267 -3.01 8.77 29.74
CA ILE A 267 -3.71 9.54 28.72
C ILE A 267 -2.64 9.72 27.64
N ALA A 268 -2.91 9.24 26.42
CA ALA A 268 -2.06 9.47 25.28
C ALA A 268 -1.74 10.97 25.23
N GLY A 269 -0.45 11.31 25.22
CA GLY A 269 -0.04 12.71 25.25
C GLY A 269 -0.65 13.46 24.07
N GLU A 270 -1.21 14.64 24.36
CA GLU A 270 -1.31 15.72 23.37
C GLU A 270 0.09 16.12 22.95
N VAL A 271 0.63 15.38 21.98
CA VAL A 271 1.17 15.87 20.71
C VAL A 271 0.84 14.72 19.77
N GLY A 272 -0.13 14.92 18.87
CA GLY A 272 -0.75 13.89 18.02
C GLY A 272 0.25 13.09 17.18
N VAL A 273 0.88 12.12 17.82
CA VAL A 273 1.46 10.92 17.27
C VAL A 273 0.60 9.79 17.83
N GLU A 274 -0.58 9.65 17.23
CA GLU A 274 -1.23 8.35 17.23
C GLU A 274 -0.38 7.45 16.32
N SER A 275 0.54 6.71 16.94
CA SER A 275 0.84 5.35 16.45
C SER A 275 -0.35 4.47 16.78
N ASN A 276 -1.46 4.75 16.09
CA ASN A 276 -2.45 3.78 15.72
C ASN A 276 -2.30 3.68 14.19
N CYS A 277 -1.81 2.55 13.69
CA CYS A 277 -2.26 2.08 12.38
C CYS A 277 -3.74 1.69 12.50
N LEU A 278 -4.60 2.66 12.79
CA LEU A 278 -5.96 2.63 12.33
C LEU A 278 -5.86 3.28 10.96
N LEU A 279 -6.15 2.50 9.92
CA LEU A 279 -6.55 3.04 8.63
C LEU A 279 -7.43 4.28 8.89
N PRO A 280 -7.25 5.40 8.14
CA PRO A 280 -8.12 6.55 8.29
C PRO A 280 -9.56 6.04 8.23
N MET A 281 -10.31 6.14 9.34
CA MET A 281 -11.65 5.57 9.38
C MET A 281 -12.48 6.31 8.33
N LEU A 282 -12.86 5.59 7.27
CA LEU A 282 -13.74 6.10 6.24
C LEU A 282 -15.06 6.51 6.90
N PRO A 283 -15.74 7.55 6.38
CA PRO A 283 -17.10 7.87 6.77
C PRO A 283 -17.96 6.60 6.71
N THR A 284 -18.84 6.41 7.70
CA THR A 284 -19.66 5.20 7.79
C THR A 284 -20.47 4.93 6.53
N CYS A 285 -20.91 5.99 5.83
CA CYS A 285 -21.60 5.87 4.55
C CYS A 285 -20.71 5.31 3.43
N VAL A 286 -19.44 5.72 3.35
CA VAL A 286 -18.46 5.21 2.39
C VAL A 286 -18.12 3.75 2.70
N GLN A 287 -17.90 3.41 3.96
CA GLN A 287 -17.68 2.02 4.36
C GLN A 287 -18.89 1.14 4.03
N THR A 288 -20.10 1.62 4.28
CA THR A 288 -21.35 0.90 3.96
C THR A 288 -21.48 0.65 2.45
N ILE A 289 -21.09 1.61 1.61
CA ILE A 289 -21.08 1.45 0.15
C ILE A 289 -20.08 0.37 -0.28
N LEU A 290 -18.84 0.41 0.26
CA LEU A 290 -17.79 -0.57 -0.05
C LEU A 290 -18.20 -2.00 0.36
N ASP A 291 -18.75 -2.14 1.56
CA ASP A 291 -19.20 -3.43 2.10
C ASP A 291 -20.39 -3.98 1.29
N SER A 292 -21.31 -3.09 0.88
CA SER A 292 -22.49 -3.49 0.10
C SER A 292 -22.13 -3.87 -1.34
N ILE A 293 -21.22 -3.15 -2.00
CA ILE A 293 -20.73 -3.51 -3.34
C ILE A 293 -19.99 -4.85 -3.30
N SER A 294 -19.16 -5.08 -2.29
CA SER A 294 -18.47 -6.37 -2.10
C SER A 294 -19.49 -7.50 -1.95
N SER A 295 -20.52 -7.30 -1.12
CA SER A 295 -21.61 -8.26 -0.93
C SER A 295 -22.42 -8.50 -2.23
N LEU A 296 -22.68 -7.46 -3.03
CA LEU A 296 -23.37 -7.58 -4.32
C LEU A 296 -22.56 -8.38 -5.35
N ARG A 297 -21.23 -8.18 -5.40
CA ARG A 297 -20.31 -8.94 -6.27
C ARG A 297 -20.26 -10.43 -5.92
N GLU A 298 -20.42 -10.75 -4.64
CA GLU A 298 -20.54 -12.13 -4.15
C GLU A 298 -21.91 -12.77 -4.45
N GLY A 299 -22.85 -12.00 -5.03
CA GLY A 299 -24.19 -12.45 -5.38
C GLY A 299 -25.20 -12.39 -4.22
N ASN A 300 -24.87 -11.70 -3.13
CA ASN A 300 -25.78 -11.45 -2.02
C ASN A 300 -26.71 -10.27 -2.34
N ASP A 301 -27.93 -10.29 -1.80
CA ASP A 301 -28.92 -9.21 -1.99
C ASP A 301 -28.68 -8.06 -1.00
N ALA A 302 -27.65 -7.24 -1.25
CA ALA A 302 -27.25 -6.10 -0.42
C ALA A 302 -27.68 -4.73 -1.00
N TRP A 303 -28.68 -4.72 -1.89
CA TRP A 303 -29.14 -3.50 -2.55
C TRP A 303 -29.79 -2.49 -1.59
N SER A 304 -30.37 -2.96 -0.49
CA SER A 304 -30.99 -2.09 0.52
C SER A 304 -29.95 -1.34 1.35
N GLU A 305 -28.87 -2.03 1.72
CA GLU A 305 -27.71 -1.50 2.43
C GLU A 305 -26.94 -0.53 1.52
N PHE A 306 -26.74 -0.90 0.26
CA PHE A 306 -26.14 -0.03 -0.76
C PHE A 306 -26.95 1.26 -0.95
N ALA A 307 -28.28 1.16 -1.10
CA ALA A 307 -29.17 2.31 -1.23
C ALA A 307 -29.13 3.24 -0.01
N THR A 308 -29.04 2.66 1.19
CA THR A 308 -28.94 3.41 2.45
C THR A 308 -27.60 4.13 2.55
N GLY A 309 -26.49 3.43 2.28
CA GLY A 309 -25.15 4.00 2.25
C GLY A 309 -25.02 5.12 1.22
N LEU A 310 -25.59 4.94 0.03
CA LEU A 310 -25.57 5.94 -1.04
C LEU A 310 -26.38 7.20 -0.70
N HIS A 311 -27.53 7.04 -0.02
CA HIS A 311 -28.30 8.19 0.47
C HIS A 311 -27.53 9.01 1.51
N GLU A 312 -26.90 8.34 2.48
CA GLU A 312 -26.07 8.98 3.50
C GLU A 312 -24.80 9.61 2.91
N TYR A 313 -24.23 8.98 1.88
CA TYR A 313 -23.09 9.49 1.14
C TYR A 313 -23.43 10.76 0.37
N GLY A 314 -24.58 10.83 -0.32
CA GLY A 314 -25.05 12.06 -0.96
C GLY A 314 -25.23 13.22 0.01
N LYS A 315 -25.73 12.95 1.22
CA LYS A 315 -25.83 13.94 2.30
C LYS A 315 -24.45 14.41 2.77
N PHE A 316 -23.52 13.48 2.97
CA PHE A 316 -22.14 13.77 3.34
C PHE A 316 -21.44 14.67 2.31
N VAL A 317 -21.54 14.36 1.02
CA VAL A 317 -20.97 15.19 -0.07
C VAL A 317 -21.61 16.58 -0.10
N GLY A 318 -22.92 16.68 0.10
CA GLY A 318 -23.62 17.96 0.20
C GLY A 318 -23.13 18.82 1.37
N GLU A 319 -22.98 18.23 2.56
CA GLU A 319 -22.45 18.94 3.73
C GLU A 319 -21.02 19.42 3.54
N LEU A 320 -20.16 18.64 2.88
CA LEU A 320 -18.79 19.07 2.55
C LEU A 320 -18.76 20.24 1.58
N LYS A 321 -19.62 20.25 0.57
CA LYS A 321 -19.75 21.37 -0.38
C LYS A 321 -20.25 22.64 0.30
N ASP A 322 -21.22 22.52 1.19
CA ASP A 322 -21.74 23.66 1.96
C ASP A 322 -20.66 24.23 2.89
N ARG A 323 -19.89 23.36 3.55
CA ARG A 323 -18.74 23.78 4.37
C ARG A 323 -17.68 24.47 3.54
N TYR A 324 -17.31 23.89 2.40
CA TYR A 324 -16.37 24.50 1.47
C TYR A 324 -16.81 25.88 1.01
N ALA A 325 -18.08 26.04 0.63
CA ALA A 325 -18.66 27.33 0.21
C ALA A 325 -18.71 28.36 1.35
N SER A 326 -18.71 27.92 2.61
CA SER A 326 -18.72 28.78 3.79
C SER A 326 -17.32 29.24 4.24
N LEU A 327 -16.24 28.70 3.66
CA LEU A 327 -14.88 29.07 4.00
C LEU A 327 -14.53 30.49 3.51
N PRO A 328 -13.97 31.36 4.36
CA PRO A 328 -13.50 32.67 3.93
C PRO A 328 -12.25 32.56 3.04
N GLU A 329 -12.02 33.50 2.13
CA GLU A 329 -10.81 33.53 1.28
C GLU A 329 -9.49 33.53 2.10
N SER A 330 -9.53 34.04 3.33
CA SER A 330 -8.41 33.99 4.27
C SER A 330 -8.05 32.58 4.75
N ALA A 331 -8.94 31.59 4.59
CA ALA A 331 -8.65 30.19 4.88
C ALA A 331 -7.68 29.55 3.85
N PHE A 332 -7.47 30.23 2.72
CA PHE A 332 -6.58 29.80 1.64
C PHE A 332 -5.34 30.70 1.48
N ASN A 333 -5.27 31.84 2.20
CA ASN A 333 -4.19 32.82 2.14
C ASN A 333 -3.37 32.77 3.43
N GLY A 334 -2.24 32.04 3.44
CA GLY A 334 -1.39 31.92 4.63
C GLY A 334 -0.79 33.26 5.08
N ALA A 335 -0.94 33.60 6.36
CA ALA A 335 -0.08 34.57 7.05
C ALA A 335 1.05 33.81 7.74
N GLU A 336 2.30 34.15 7.43
CA GLU A 336 3.56 33.52 7.88
C GLU A 336 3.82 33.54 9.42
N ALA A 337 2.83 33.77 10.29
CA ALA A 337 3.08 34.13 11.69
C ALA A 337 2.57 33.17 12.78
N GLU A 338 1.81 32.12 12.49
CA GLU A 338 1.39 31.17 13.54
C GLU A 338 1.62 29.71 13.11
N GLY A 339 2.54 29.05 13.81
CA GLY A 339 3.05 27.71 13.52
C GLY A 339 2.12 26.56 13.89
N GLU A 340 0.90 26.54 13.37
CA GLU A 340 -0.01 25.39 13.45
C GLU A 340 -0.73 25.14 12.09
N SER A 341 -0.06 24.38 11.22
CA SER A 341 -0.64 23.26 10.43
C SER A 341 -2.01 23.41 9.70
N LEU A 342 -2.40 24.54 9.11
CA LEU A 342 -3.60 24.57 8.25
C LEU A 342 -3.42 25.49 7.03
N ILE A 343 -2.78 24.99 5.98
CA ILE A 343 -2.93 25.53 4.63
C ILE A 343 -3.84 24.56 3.86
N LEU A 344 -5.10 24.95 3.65
CA LEU A 344 -6.00 24.28 2.72
C LEU A 344 -5.52 24.58 1.30
N SER A 345 -4.99 23.62 0.54
CA SER A 345 -4.84 23.84 -0.89
C SER A 345 -6.23 23.78 -1.52
N ARG A 346 -6.71 24.93 -1.99
CA ARG A 346 -8.03 25.07 -2.63
C ARG A 346 -8.24 24.02 -3.72
N GLU A 347 -7.20 23.78 -4.51
CA GLU A 347 -7.19 22.81 -5.61
C GLU A 347 -7.41 21.38 -5.13
N ALA A 348 -6.80 20.94 -4.03
CA ALA A 348 -6.99 19.58 -3.53
C ALA A 348 -8.39 19.35 -2.96
N ILE A 349 -9.00 20.36 -2.34
CA ILE A 349 -10.37 20.26 -1.82
C ILE A 349 -11.37 20.26 -2.96
N GLU A 350 -11.18 21.11 -3.98
CA GLU A 350 -12.02 21.13 -5.19
C GLU A 350 -11.90 19.80 -5.96
N GLU A 351 -10.70 19.25 -6.10
CA GLU A 351 -10.45 17.95 -6.70
C GLU A 351 -11.13 16.83 -5.91
N GLY A 352 -10.96 16.81 -4.59
CA GLY A 352 -11.57 15.81 -3.71
C GLY A 352 -13.10 15.86 -3.74
N LEU A 353 -13.70 17.06 -3.70
CA LEU A 353 -15.16 17.23 -3.84
C LEU A 353 -15.66 16.74 -5.21
N THR A 354 -14.88 16.97 -6.26
CA THR A 354 -15.21 16.50 -7.62
C THR A 354 -15.15 14.97 -7.70
N LYS A 355 -14.13 14.34 -7.13
CA LYS A 355 -14.04 12.87 -7.06
C LYS A 355 -15.20 12.26 -6.28
N LEU A 356 -15.55 12.85 -5.13
CA LEU A 356 -16.67 12.39 -4.32
C LEU A 356 -18.01 12.50 -5.06
N GLU A 357 -18.24 13.61 -5.75
CA GLU A 357 -19.46 13.84 -6.53
C GLU A 357 -19.55 12.93 -7.76
N ASN A 358 -18.46 12.75 -8.50
CA ASN A 358 -18.43 11.82 -9.63
C ASN A 358 -18.73 10.40 -9.16
N ALA A 359 -18.15 9.98 -8.04
CA ALA A 359 -18.41 8.67 -7.47
C ALA A 359 -19.87 8.50 -7.03
N TYR A 360 -20.50 9.56 -6.49
CA TYR A 360 -21.93 9.57 -6.18
C TYR A 360 -22.78 9.29 -7.43
N TYR A 361 -22.52 9.98 -8.54
CA TYR A 361 -23.29 9.80 -9.77
C TYR A 361 -23.11 8.41 -10.40
N VAL A 362 -21.92 7.82 -10.33
CA VAL A 362 -21.69 6.44 -10.80
C VAL A 362 -22.45 5.44 -9.93
N CYS A 363 -22.37 5.56 -8.60
CA CYS A 363 -23.13 4.69 -7.69
C CYS A 363 -24.66 4.89 -7.83
N GLU A 364 -25.13 6.11 -8.08
CA GLU A 364 -26.55 6.40 -8.35
C GLU A 364 -27.00 5.79 -9.70
N HIS A 365 -26.14 5.84 -10.72
CA HIS A 365 -26.42 5.17 -11.99
C HIS A 365 -26.56 3.65 -11.79
N MET A 366 -25.67 3.05 -11.01
CA MET A 366 -25.72 1.63 -10.61
C MET A 366 -27.04 1.29 -9.90
N GLN A 367 -27.42 2.10 -8.89
CA GLN A 367 -28.63 1.89 -8.10
C GLN A 367 -29.90 1.92 -8.96
N ASN A 368 -29.92 2.75 -10.00
CA ASN A 368 -31.05 2.89 -10.92
C ASN A 368 -31.07 1.81 -12.02
N GLY A 369 -30.21 0.80 -11.94
CA GLY A 369 -30.15 -0.31 -12.89
C GLY A 369 -29.32 -0.01 -14.14
N GLY A 370 -28.44 0.98 -14.08
CA GLY A 370 -27.43 1.23 -15.10
C GLY A 370 -26.34 0.15 -15.11
N GLU A 371 -25.88 -0.22 -16.30
CA GLU A 371 -24.76 -1.16 -16.45
C GLU A 371 -23.43 -0.39 -16.30
N ILE A 372 -22.59 -0.84 -15.37
CA ILE A 372 -21.27 -0.28 -15.09
C ILE A 372 -20.27 -1.44 -15.12
N SER A 373 -19.10 -1.22 -15.73
CA SER A 373 -18.05 -2.25 -15.77
C SER A 373 -17.38 -2.40 -14.39
N ASP A 374 -16.81 -3.57 -14.11
CA ASP A 374 -16.09 -3.77 -12.85
C ASP A 374 -14.88 -2.82 -12.71
N ASP A 375 -14.18 -2.53 -13.81
CA ASP A 375 -13.07 -1.56 -13.85
C ASP A 375 -13.54 -0.13 -13.53
N GLU A 376 -14.71 0.28 -14.04
CA GLU A 376 -15.29 1.61 -13.78
C GLU A 376 -15.80 1.71 -12.34
N LEU A 377 -16.33 0.61 -11.79
CA LEU A 377 -16.75 0.53 -10.39
C LEU A 377 -15.56 0.56 -9.43
N ASP A 378 -14.47 -0.15 -9.73
CA ASP A 378 -13.26 -0.15 -8.91
C ASP A 378 -12.60 1.24 -8.89
N SER A 379 -12.45 1.86 -10.05
CA SER A 379 -11.93 3.24 -10.16
C SER A 379 -12.82 4.26 -9.42
N THR A 380 -14.13 4.03 -9.40
CA THR A 380 -15.11 4.84 -8.66
C THR A 380 -14.93 4.71 -7.14
N LEU A 381 -14.71 3.49 -6.64
CA LEU A 381 -14.50 3.23 -5.22
C LEU A 381 -13.16 3.80 -4.73
N GLU A 382 -12.10 3.69 -5.52
CA GLU A 382 -10.81 4.33 -5.25
C GLU A 382 -10.95 5.85 -5.22
N SER A 383 -11.63 6.44 -6.19
CA SER A 383 -11.91 7.88 -6.24
C SER A 383 -12.71 8.36 -5.02
N MET A 384 -13.62 7.53 -4.51
CA MET A 384 -14.39 7.82 -3.30
C MET A 384 -13.49 7.89 -2.05
N ILE A 385 -12.54 6.96 -1.91
CA ILE A 385 -11.57 6.94 -0.82
C ILE A 385 -10.63 8.15 -0.90
N GLU A 386 -10.05 8.40 -2.08
CA GLU A 386 -9.17 9.55 -2.31
C GLU A 386 -9.89 10.88 -2.06
N GLY A 387 -11.14 10.99 -2.51
CA GLY A 387 -11.95 12.19 -2.29
C GLY A 387 -12.22 12.47 -0.81
N VAL A 388 -12.42 11.43 0.01
CA VAL A 388 -12.54 11.56 1.47
C VAL A 388 -11.24 12.06 2.08
N GLU A 389 -10.09 11.53 1.65
CA GLU A 389 -8.78 11.93 2.16
C GLU A 389 -8.48 13.40 1.83
N GLN A 390 -8.75 13.81 0.59
CA GLN A 390 -8.53 15.17 0.10
C GLN A 390 -9.48 16.20 0.73
N THR A 391 -10.68 15.80 1.15
CA THR A 391 -11.67 16.67 1.81
C THR A 391 -11.69 16.56 3.33
N ARG A 392 -10.84 15.70 3.92
CA ARG A 392 -10.81 15.40 5.37
C ARG A 392 -10.66 16.63 6.24
N GLN A 393 -9.95 17.65 5.76
CA GLN A 393 -9.65 18.88 6.50
C GLN A 393 -10.88 19.77 6.69
N ILE A 394 -11.93 19.61 5.88
CA ILE A 394 -13.20 20.33 5.98
C ILE A 394 -14.34 19.44 6.50
N ALA A 395 -14.09 18.15 6.69
CA ALA A 395 -15.03 17.16 7.21
C ALA A 395 -15.18 17.22 8.75
N GLY A 396 -14.27 17.92 9.45
CA GLY A 396 -14.26 18.11 10.91
C GLY A 396 -15.39 18.97 11.45
#